data_AF-A0A950J6E7-F1
#
_entry.id   AF-A0A950J6E7-F1
#
_cell.length_a   1.000
_cell.length_b   1.000
_cell.length_c   1.000
_cell.angle_alpha   90.00
_cell.angle_beta   90.00
_cell.angle_gamma   90.00
#
_symmetry.space_group_name_H-M   'P 1'
#
loop_
_entity.id
_entity.type
_entity.pdbx_description
1 polymer ?
#
loop_
_entity_poly.entity_id
_entity_poly.type
_entity_poly.pdbx_seq_one_letter_code
_entity_poly.pdbx_strand_id
1 'polypeptide(L)'
;MSRRVRQHINQEHRYAHSLRVARFAERLAYRHGQSPRRARVAGMLHDLARLYSEDRLLEECARRSMTVDEYERKHPLVLHARVSAALASEMFGIEDPVILSAIRKHTLGDAEMSALD
;
A
#
# COMPACT_ATOMS: atom_id res chain seq x y z
N MET A 1 -3.52 -4.02 -14.68
CA MET A 1 -3.47 -3.71 -13.24
C MET A 1 -4.84 -3.85 -12.56
N SER A 2 -5.86 -3.05 -12.91
CA SER A 2 -7.16 -2.99 -12.17
C SER A 2 -7.87 -4.33 -11.95
N ARG A 3 -7.97 -5.16 -12.99
CA ARG A 3 -8.58 -6.51 -12.89
C ARG A 3 -7.84 -7.42 -11.90
N ARG A 4 -6.51 -7.38 -11.91
CA ARG A 4 -5.65 -8.17 -11.01
C ARG A 4 -5.80 -7.72 -9.56
N VAL A 5 -5.91 -6.41 -9.31
CA VAL A 5 -6.18 -5.86 -7.97
C VAL A 5 -7.55 -6.32 -7.46
N ARG A 6 -8.59 -6.25 -8.31
CA ARG A 6 -9.94 -6.75 -7.95
C ARG A 6 -9.94 -8.23 -7.57
N GLN A 7 -9.26 -9.05 -8.37
CA GLN A 7 -9.11 -10.49 -8.11
C GLN A 7 -8.34 -10.77 -6.81
N HIS A 8 -7.28 -10.01 -6.52
CA HIS A 8 -6.48 -10.17 -5.30
C HIS A 8 -7.24 -9.77 -4.04
N ILE A 9 -7.89 -8.60 -4.05
CA ILE A 9 -8.66 -8.10 -2.90
C ILE A 9 -9.88 -8.99 -2.64
N ASN A 10 -10.52 -9.50 -3.70
CA ASN A 10 -11.66 -10.43 -3.61
C ASN A 10 -12.82 -9.96 -2.71
N GLN A 11 -12.95 -8.63 -2.53
CA GLN A 11 -14.06 -7.96 -1.85
C GLN A 11 -14.38 -6.66 -2.58
N GLU A 12 -15.59 -6.57 -3.14
CA GLU A 12 -15.99 -5.46 -4.01
C GLU A 12 -15.92 -4.10 -3.34
N HIS A 13 -16.33 -4.00 -2.07
CA HIS A 13 -16.31 -2.73 -1.35
C HIS A 13 -14.88 -2.20 -1.12
N ARG A 14 -13.91 -3.10 -0.89
CA ARG A 14 -12.48 -2.75 -0.76
C ARG A 14 -11.86 -2.38 -2.11
N TYR A 15 -12.16 -3.13 -3.16
CA TYR A 15 -11.73 -2.75 -4.51
C TYR A 15 -12.27 -1.37 -4.91
N ALA A 16 -13.54 -1.10 -4.63
CA ALA A 16 -14.14 0.21 -4.87
C ALA A 16 -13.49 1.31 -4.02
N HIS A 17 -13.09 1.01 -2.78
CA HIS A 17 -12.29 1.92 -1.95
C HIS A 17 -10.95 2.25 -2.62
N SER A 18 -10.15 1.26 -3.01
CA SER A 18 -8.87 1.49 -3.70
C SER A 18 -9.03 2.29 -4.99
N LEU A 19 -10.10 2.05 -5.76
CA LEU A 19 -10.38 2.82 -6.97
C LEU A 19 -10.71 4.30 -6.68
N ARG A 20 -11.47 4.57 -5.61
CA ARG A 20 -11.75 5.96 -5.18
C ARG A 20 -10.50 6.66 -4.68
N VAL A 21 -9.68 5.98 -3.87
CA VAL A 21 -8.40 6.51 -3.38
C VAL A 21 -7.46 6.82 -4.54
N ALA A 22 -7.31 5.90 -5.50
CA ALA A 22 -6.48 6.10 -6.69
C ALA A 22 -6.90 7.36 -7.48
N ARG A 23 -8.21 7.55 -7.72
CA ARG A 23 -8.73 8.74 -8.43
C ARG A 23 -8.57 10.03 -7.63
N PHE A 24 -8.67 9.96 -6.31
CA PHE A 24 -8.48 11.12 -5.45
C PHE A 24 -7.01 11.52 -5.40
N ALA A 25 -6.11 10.57 -5.18
CA ALA A 25 -4.67 10.76 -5.16
C ALA A 25 -4.16 11.33 -6.49
N GLU A 26 -4.65 10.83 -7.63
CA GLU A 26 -4.35 11.38 -8.97
C GLU A 26 -4.68 12.87 -9.08
N ARG A 27 -5.89 13.26 -8.65
CA ARG A 27 -6.34 14.67 -8.69
C ARG A 27 -5.57 15.55 -7.71
N LEU A 28 -5.27 15.03 -6.51
CA LEU A 28 -4.50 15.75 -5.51
C LEU A 28 -3.08 16.00 -6.01
N ALA A 29 -2.42 14.98 -6.53
CA ALA A 29 -1.08 15.11 -7.10
C ALA A 29 -1.03 16.13 -8.24
N TYR A 30 -2.00 16.11 -9.16
CA TYR A 30 -2.11 17.11 -10.22
C TYR A 30 -2.19 18.54 -9.66
N ARG A 31 -3.02 18.77 -8.64
CA ARG A 31 -3.19 20.09 -8.02
C ARG A 31 -1.91 20.60 -7.35
N HIS A 32 -1.09 19.70 -6.80
CA HIS A 32 0.12 20.05 -6.07
C HIS A 32 1.42 19.91 -6.90
N GLY A 33 1.31 19.81 -8.23
CA GLY A 33 2.47 19.70 -9.12
C GLY A 33 3.26 18.39 -8.98
N GLN A 34 2.65 17.35 -8.39
CA GLN A 34 3.22 16.01 -8.27
C GLN A 34 2.76 15.11 -9.41
N SER A 35 3.42 13.96 -9.58
CA SER A 35 3.08 13.01 -10.65
C SER A 35 1.70 12.35 -10.43
N PRO A 36 0.67 12.64 -11.25
CA PRO A 36 -0.67 12.06 -11.08
C PRO A 36 -0.66 10.55 -11.31
N ARG A 37 0.18 10.08 -12.24
CA ARG A 37 0.35 8.65 -12.54
C ARG A 37 0.90 7.90 -11.34
N ARG A 38 1.96 8.41 -10.68
CA ARG A 38 2.53 7.74 -9.49
C ARG A 38 1.51 7.67 -8.36
N ALA A 39 0.86 8.80 -8.05
CA ALA A 39 -0.17 8.87 -7.01
C ALA A 39 -1.33 7.91 -7.25
N ARG A 40 -1.80 7.81 -8.50
CA ARG A 40 -2.86 6.87 -8.90
C ARG A 40 -2.46 5.42 -8.66
N VAL A 41 -1.23 5.04 -9.02
CA VAL A 41 -0.73 3.67 -8.84
C VAL A 41 -0.60 3.35 -7.35
N ALA A 42 0.02 4.24 -6.56
CA ALA A 42 0.14 4.08 -5.11
C ALA A 42 -1.23 3.91 -4.45
N GLY A 43 -2.17 4.82 -4.73
CA GLY A 43 -3.53 4.74 -4.19
C GLY A 43 -4.30 3.48 -4.60
N MET A 44 -4.02 2.92 -5.79
CA MET A 44 -4.65 1.67 -6.23
C MET A 44 -4.12 0.44 -5.47
N LEU A 45 -2.86 0.47 -5.03
CA LEU A 45 -2.15 -0.69 -4.47
C LEU A 45 -1.90 -0.59 -2.97
N HIS A 46 -2.26 0.53 -2.32
CA HIS A 46 -1.92 0.78 -0.91
C HIS A 46 -2.43 -0.31 0.06
N ASP A 47 -3.56 -0.92 -0.27
CA ASP A 47 -4.35 -1.79 0.60
C ASP A 47 -4.33 -3.28 0.20
N LEU A 48 -3.35 -3.72 -0.61
CA LEU A 48 -3.27 -5.11 -1.11
C LEU A 48 -3.28 -6.17 0.00
N ALA A 49 -2.70 -5.89 1.17
CA ALA A 49 -2.66 -6.79 2.31
C ALA A 49 -3.73 -6.48 3.38
N ARG A 50 -4.65 -5.52 3.12
CA ARG A 50 -5.58 -5.02 4.14
C ARG A 50 -6.51 -6.08 4.72
N LEU A 51 -6.80 -7.13 3.96
CA LEU A 51 -7.70 -8.23 4.34
C LEU A 51 -6.96 -9.45 4.91
N TYR A 52 -5.65 -9.38 5.08
CA TYR A 52 -4.91 -10.45 5.75
C TYR A 52 -5.22 -10.43 7.24
N SER A 53 -5.27 -11.61 7.86
CA SER A 53 -5.33 -11.72 9.32
C SER A 53 -4.03 -11.20 9.93
N GLU A 54 -4.07 -10.86 11.22
CA GLU A 54 -2.90 -10.42 11.98
C GLU A 54 -1.77 -11.45 11.94
N ASP A 55 -2.09 -12.73 12.17
CA ASP A 55 -1.13 -13.84 12.07
C ASP A 55 -0.48 -13.90 10.68
N ARG A 56 -1.30 -13.78 9.62
CA ARG A 56 -0.79 -13.79 8.25
C ARG A 56 0.12 -12.59 7.98
N LEU A 57 -0.19 -11.40 8.51
CA LEU A 57 0.68 -10.23 8.35
C LEU A 57 2.04 -10.45 9.01
N LEU A 58 2.07 -11.07 10.19
CA LEU A 58 3.30 -11.43 10.89
C LEU A 58 4.09 -12.49 10.11
N GLU A 59 3.44 -13.52 9.58
CA GLU A 59 4.05 -14.55 8.72
C GLU A 59 4.66 -13.94 7.45
N GLU A 60 3.94 -13.05 6.78
CA GLU A 60 4.40 -12.38 5.56
C GLU A 60 5.60 -11.45 5.84
N CYS A 61 5.66 -10.85 7.03
CA CYS A 61 6.82 -10.09 7.49
C CYS A 61 8.02 -11.02 7.74
N ALA A 62 7.82 -12.13 8.45
CA ALA A 62 8.86 -13.11 8.72
C ALA A 62 9.43 -13.71 7.43
N ARG A 63 8.58 -14.08 6.47
CA ARG A 63 8.97 -14.65 5.17
C ARG A 63 9.85 -13.71 4.34
N ARG A 64 9.71 -12.39 4.55
CA ARG A 64 10.47 -11.35 3.85
C ARG A 64 11.58 -10.74 4.70
N SER A 65 11.86 -11.31 5.86
CA SER A 65 12.84 -10.77 6.82
C SER A 65 12.57 -9.30 7.17
N MET A 66 11.30 -8.90 7.22
CA MET A 66 10.90 -7.57 7.67
C MET A 66 10.99 -7.50 9.19
N THR A 67 11.70 -6.49 9.69
CA THR A 67 11.74 -6.19 11.12
C THR A 67 10.34 -5.80 11.59
N VAL A 68 9.91 -6.36 12.71
CA VAL A 68 8.64 -6.03 13.38
C VAL A 68 8.96 -5.58 14.80
N ASP A 69 8.67 -4.33 15.11
CA ASP A 69 8.91 -3.76 16.44
C ASP A 69 7.84 -4.17 17.47
N GLU A 70 7.98 -3.72 18.71
CA GLU A 70 7.04 -4.08 19.79
C GLU A 70 5.64 -3.50 19.55
N TYR A 71 5.54 -2.31 18.97
CA TYR A 71 4.26 -1.66 18.68
C TYR A 71 3.54 -2.39 17.54
N GLU A 72 4.24 -2.71 16.46
CA GLU A 72 3.73 -3.48 15.34
C GLU A 72 3.30 -4.89 15.76
N ARG A 73 3.97 -5.53 16.74
CA ARG A 73 3.52 -6.81 17.32
C ARG A 73 2.23 -6.68 18.11
N LYS A 74 2.05 -5.58 18.84
CA LYS A 74 0.82 -5.29 19.58
C LYS A 74 -0.32 -4.86 18.67
N HIS A 75 0.00 -4.34 17.48
CA HIS A 75 -0.97 -3.84 16.50
C HIS A 75 -0.69 -4.37 15.08
N PRO A 76 -0.74 -5.69 14.81
CA PRO A 76 -0.25 -6.26 13.56
C PRO A 76 -0.97 -5.73 12.31
N LEU A 77 -2.20 -5.25 12.44
CA LEU A 77 -2.94 -4.65 11.33
C LEU A 77 -2.19 -3.49 10.66
N VAL A 78 -1.31 -2.75 11.35
CA VAL A 78 -0.55 -1.66 10.73
C VAL A 78 0.46 -2.16 9.68
N LEU A 79 0.87 -3.42 9.79
CA LEU A 79 1.85 -4.05 8.89
C LEU A 79 1.32 -4.19 7.46
N HIS A 80 0.01 -4.09 7.23
CA HIS A 80 -0.55 -4.18 5.89
C HIS A 80 0.06 -3.15 4.94
N ALA A 81 0.47 -1.96 5.41
CA ALA A 81 1.13 -0.98 4.56
C ALA A 81 2.46 -1.50 3.99
N ARG A 82 3.32 -2.04 4.86
CA ARG A 82 4.62 -2.60 4.48
C ARG A 82 4.48 -3.87 3.64
N VAL A 83 3.54 -4.75 4.01
CA VAL A 83 3.25 -5.97 3.25
C VAL A 83 2.66 -5.63 1.87
N SER A 84 1.74 -4.66 1.78
CA SER A 84 1.20 -4.17 0.51
C SER A 84 2.29 -3.63 -0.41
N ALA A 85 3.29 -2.92 0.13
CA ALA A 85 4.41 -2.42 -0.67
C ALA A 85 5.21 -3.57 -1.29
N ALA A 86 5.49 -4.62 -0.51
CA ALA A 86 6.16 -5.80 -1.02
C ALA A 86 5.32 -6.55 -2.07
N LEU A 87 4.01 -6.72 -1.83
CA LEU A 87 3.11 -7.34 -2.81
C LEU A 87 3.00 -6.51 -4.10
N ALA A 88 3.03 -5.18 -4.01
CA ALA A 88 3.03 -4.30 -5.16
C ALA A 88 4.28 -4.54 -6.04
N SER A 89 5.45 -4.71 -5.42
CA SER A 89 6.68 -5.08 -6.12
C SER A 89 6.58 -6.48 -6.74
N GLU A 90 6.29 -7.49 -5.92
CA GLU A 90 6.37 -8.91 -6.29
C GLU A 90 5.28 -9.33 -7.29
N MET A 91 4.04 -8.91 -7.07
CA MET A 91 2.90 -9.35 -7.86
C MET A 91 2.64 -8.40 -9.02
N PHE A 92 2.83 -7.09 -8.84
CA PHE A 92 2.45 -6.09 -9.84
C PHE A 92 3.64 -5.50 -10.60
N GLY A 93 4.88 -5.89 -10.26
CA GLY A 93 6.09 -5.46 -10.95
C GLY A 93 6.38 -3.97 -10.75
N ILE A 94 5.99 -3.41 -9.60
CA ILE A 94 6.27 -2.00 -9.28
C ILE A 94 7.69 -1.88 -8.77
N GLU A 95 8.54 -1.19 -9.52
CA GLU A 95 9.94 -0.93 -9.16
C GLU A 95 10.20 0.53 -8.75
N ASP A 96 9.22 1.42 -8.95
CA ASP A 96 9.36 2.85 -8.65
C ASP A 96 9.41 3.06 -7.11
N PRO A 97 10.55 3.49 -6.55
CA PRO A 97 10.73 3.61 -5.10
C PRO A 97 9.79 4.64 -4.47
N VAL A 98 9.35 5.65 -5.24
CA VAL A 98 8.41 6.67 -4.75
C VAL A 98 7.02 6.06 -4.54
N ILE A 99 6.58 5.19 -5.46
CA ILE A 99 5.30 4.49 -5.31
C ILE A 99 5.37 3.50 -4.13
N LEU A 100 6.47 2.76 -4.01
CA LEU A 100 6.66 1.78 -2.94
C LEU A 100 6.77 2.45 -1.56
N SER A 101 7.43 3.60 -1.47
CA SER A 101 7.49 4.42 -0.24
C SER A 101 6.11 4.87 0.19
N ALA A 102 5.32 5.43 -0.74
CA ALA A 102 3.97 5.90 -0.44
C ALA A 102 3.06 4.79 0.09
N ILE A 103 3.10 3.62 -0.54
CA ILE A 103 2.34 2.45 -0.07
C ILE A 103 2.83 2.02 1.33
N ARG A 104 4.14 1.99 1.56
CA ARG A 104 4.74 1.53 2.82
C ARG A 104 4.35 2.41 4.01
N LYS A 105 4.25 3.72 3.80
CA LYS A 105 4.07 4.72 4.87
C LYS A 105 2.61 5.14 5.11
N HIS A 106 1.68 4.78 4.23
CA HIS A 106 0.31 5.34 4.23
C HIS A 106 -0.50 5.17 5.54
N THR A 107 -0.13 4.23 6.43
CA THR A 107 -0.85 4.00 7.69
C THR A 107 -0.25 4.80 8.86
N LEU A 108 1.07 4.78 9.04
CA LEU A 108 1.75 5.36 10.20
C LEU A 108 2.46 6.69 9.88
N GLY A 109 2.64 7.00 8.60
CA GLY A 109 3.53 8.08 8.17
C GLY A 109 5.00 7.78 8.46
N ASP A 110 5.81 8.81 8.33
CA ASP A 110 7.24 8.81 8.66
C ASP A 110 7.64 10.24 9.09
N ALA A 111 8.75 10.41 9.81
CA ALA A 111 9.28 11.74 10.09
C ALA A 111 9.73 12.44 8.79
N GLU A 112 10.21 11.66 7.81
CA GLU A 112 10.58 12.13 6.49
C GLU A 112 9.61 11.57 5.43
N MET A 113 8.54 12.33 5.19
CA MET A 113 7.56 12.05 4.14
C MET A 113 7.85 12.85 2.87
N SER A 114 7.81 12.17 1.73
CA SER A 114 7.77 12.82 0.43
C SER A 114 6.38 13.38 0.15
N ALA A 115 6.25 14.24 -0.87
CA ALA A 115 4.96 14.79 -1.29
C ALA A 115 3.94 13.75 -1.79
N LEU A 116 4.36 12.49 -1.97
CA LEU A 116 3.47 11.38 -2.36
C LEU A 116 3.25 10.36 -1.23
N ASP A 117 3.95 10.47 -0.10
CA ASP A 117 3.75 9.55 1.04
C ASP A 117 2.45 9.85 1.81
#